data_AF-A0A2U1M1J9-F1
#
_entry.id   AF-A0A2U1M1J9-F1
#
_cell.length_a   1.000
_cell.length_b   1.000
_cell.length_c   1.000
_cell.angle_alpha   90.00
_cell.angle_beta   90.00
_cell.angle_gamma   90.00
#
_symmetry.space_group_name_H-M   'P 1'
#
loop_
_entity.id
_entity.type
_entity.pdbx_description
1 polymer ?
#
loop_
_entity_poly.entity_id
_entity_poly.type
_entity_poly.pdbx_seq_one_letter_code
_entity_poly.pdbx_strand_id
1 'polypeptide(L)'
;MAVAQSVFRKEGGTNIKVILIGVFAGVFMIALGVLLNVGESHTESMELPLFSFSRVANATALFSPDNKLGVGGFGVVYKGSN
;
A
#
# COMPACT_ATOMS: atom_id res chain seq x y z
N MET A 1 -28.50 53.27 -37.08
CA MET A 1 -28.49 53.65 -35.64
C MET A 1 -28.14 52.40 -34.83
N ALA A 2 -26.86 52.21 -34.52
CA ALA A 2 -26.31 50.98 -33.94
C ALA A 2 -26.20 51.05 -32.40
N VAL A 3 -27.30 51.41 -31.72
CA VAL A 3 -27.31 51.67 -30.26
C VAL A 3 -28.30 50.74 -29.55
N ALA A 4 -28.08 49.42 -29.69
CA ALA A 4 -28.85 48.43 -28.96
C ALA A 4 -28.00 47.25 -28.45
N GLN A 5 -26.87 46.97 -29.10
CA GLN A 5 -25.99 45.86 -28.72
C GLN A 5 -24.96 46.21 -27.64
N SER A 6 -24.78 47.51 -27.32
CA SER A 6 -23.88 47.96 -26.25
C SER A 6 -24.48 47.85 -24.85
N VAL A 7 -25.78 47.58 -24.72
CA VAL A 7 -26.49 47.60 -23.43
C VAL A 7 -26.60 46.21 -22.79
N PHE A 8 -26.23 45.12 -23.49
CA PHE A 8 -26.46 43.76 -22.98
C PHE A 8 -25.31 42.78 -23.28
N ARG A 9 -24.26 42.76 -22.44
CA ARG A 9 -23.60 41.48 -22.08
C ARG A 9 -22.76 41.53 -20.77
N LYS A 10 -23.45 41.17 -19.67
CA LYS A 10 -23.02 40.56 -18.39
C LYS A 10 -21.54 40.63 -17.95
N GLU A 11 -21.29 41.44 -16.92
CA GLU A 11 -20.15 41.29 -15.99
C GLU A 11 -20.42 40.33 -14.79
N GLY A 12 -21.57 39.65 -14.74
CA GLY A 12 -21.93 38.77 -13.61
C GLY A 12 -21.66 37.27 -13.82
N GLY A 13 -20.88 36.88 -14.83
CA GLY A 13 -20.82 35.48 -15.28
C GLY A 13 -19.63 34.67 -14.81
N THR A 14 -18.49 35.33 -14.59
CA THR A 14 -17.20 34.63 -14.40
C THR A 14 -17.02 34.21 -12.94
N ASN A 15 -17.40 35.06 -11.98
CA ASN A 15 -17.15 34.83 -10.55
C ASN A 15 -17.88 33.59 -10.02
N ILE A 16 -19.17 33.41 -10.39
CA ILE A 16 -19.95 32.24 -9.96
C ILE A 16 -19.46 30.96 -10.63
N LYS A 17 -19.04 31.03 -11.90
CA LYS A 17 -18.50 29.88 -12.63
C LYS A 17 -17.15 29.45 -12.08
N VAL A 18 -16.29 30.41 -11.71
CA VAL A 18 -14.98 30.14 -11.08
C VAL A 18 -15.18 29.48 -9.72
N ILE A 19 -16.13 29.95 -8.91
CA ILE A 19 -16.47 29.34 -7.63
C ILE A 19 -16.98 27.90 -7.84
N LEU A 20 -17.90 27.67 -8.79
CA LEU A 20 -18.43 26.34 -9.07
C LEU A 20 -17.37 25.36 -9.56
N ILE A 21 -16.47 25.82 -10.44
CA ILE A 21 -15.35 25.00 -10.94
C ILE A 21 -14.40 24.66 -9.79
N GLY A 22 -14.07 25.64 -8.92
CA GLY A 22 -13.20 25.40 -7.77
C GLY A 22 -13.80 24.44 -6.75
N VAL A 23 -15.08 24.60 -6.42
CA VAL A 23 -15.80 23.69 -5.51
C VAL A 23 -15.89 22.29 -6.11
N PHE A 24 -16.25 22.17 -7.39
CA PHE A 24 -16.35 20.87 -8.07
C PHE A 24 -14.99 20.18 -8.16
N ALA A 25 -13.93 20.90 -8.54
CA ALA A 25 -12.57 20.37 -8.60
C ALA A 25 -12.05 19.96 -7.21
N GLY A 26 -12.32 20.75 -6.16
CA GLY A 26 -11.94 20.43 -4.79
C GLY A 26 -12.66 19.18 -4.26
N VAL A 27 -13.97 19.10 -4.44
CA VAL A 27 -14.76 17.92 -4.05
C VAL A 27 -14.34 16.69 -4.86
N PHE A 28 -14.08 16.84 -6.16
CA PHE A 28 -13.60 15.76 -7.02
C PHE A 28 -12.21 15.27 -6.60
N MET A 29 -11.28 16.17 -6.27
CA MET A 29 -9.95 15.81 -5.76
C MET A 29 -10.02 15.06 -4.42
N ILE A 30 -10.88 15.50 -3.51
CA ILE A 30 -11.10 14.81 -2.23
C ILE A 30 -11.73 13.44 -2.45
N ALA A 31 -12.79 13.36 -3.28
CA ALA A 31 -13.46 12.11 -3.60
C ALA A 31 -12.54 11.14 -4.34
N LEU A 32 -11.71 11.64 -5.25
CA LEU A 32 -10.70 10.86 -5.97
C LEU A 32 -9.61 10.40 -5.00
N GLY A 33 -9.12 11.22 -4.07
CA GLY A 33 -8.16 10.82 -3.05
C GLY A 33 -8.70 9.75 -2.09
N VAL A 34 -9.99 9.83 -1.74
CA VAL A 34 -10.67 8.80 -0.92
C VAL A 34 -10.94 7.52 -1.73
N LEU A 35 -11.33 7.65 -3.01
CA LEU A 35 -11.60 6.52 -3.90
C LEU A 35 -10.32 5.79 -4.33
N LEU A 36 -9.24 6.54 -4.55
CA LEU A 36 -7.89 6.04 -4.79
C LEU A 36 -7.18 5.67 -3.48
N ASN A 37 -7.90 5.42 -2.39
CA ASN A 37 -7.37 4.64 -1.27
C ASN A 37 -7.16 3.18 -1.72
N VAL A 38 -6.27 3.01 -2.71
CA VAL A 38 -5.50 1.81 -2.92
C VAL A 38 -4.69 1.70 -1.64
N GLY A 39 -5.25 0.93 -0.71
CA GLY A 39 -4.45 0.27 0.30
C GLY A 39 -3.51 -0.65 -0.45
N GLU A 40 -2.43 -0.10 -0.99
CA GLU A 40 -1.21 -0.84 -1.21
C GLU A 40 -0.71 -1.21 0.19
N SER A 41 -1.31 -2.28 0.70
CA SER A 41 -0.64 -3.16 1.64
C SER A 41 0.49 -3.83 0.86
N HIS A 42 1.47 -3.04 0.44
CA HIS A 42 2.83 -3.52 0.37
C HIS A 42 3.28 -3.65 1.82
N THR A 43 2.75 -4.68 2.48
CA THR A 43 3.56 -5.42 3.43
C THR A 43 4.73 -5.95 2.63
N GLU A 44 5.76 -5.12 2.48
CA GLU A 44 7.15 -5.58 2.58
C GLU A 44 7.35 -6.08 4.03
N SER A 45 6.45 -6.96 4.50
CA SER A 45 6.78 -7.87 5.57
C SER A 45 7.97 -8.61 5.00
N MET A 46 9.13 -8.46 5.61
CA MET A 46 10.24 -9.39 5.46
C MET A 46 9.61 -10.80 5.47
N GLU A 47 9.40 -11.38 4.28
CA GLU A 47 8.80 -12.69 4.17
C GLU A 47 9.84 -13.63 4.74
N LEU A 48 9.67 -14.02 6.00
CA LEU A 48 10.51 -15.03 6.61
C LEU A 48 10.42 -16.24 5.69
N PRO A 49 11.56 -16.78 5.23
CA PRO A 49 11.52 -17.92 4.33
C PRO A 49 10.75 -19.04 4.99
N LEU A 50 9.61 -19.41 4.40
CA LEU A 50 8.77 -20.49 4.91
C LEU A 50 9.44 -21.81 4.56
N PHE A 51 9.80 -22.58 5.59
CA PHE A 51 10.33 -23.91 5.44
C PHE A 51 9.26 -24.92 5.86
N SER A 52 9.02 -25.92 5.01
CA SER A 52 8.22 -27.07 5.41
C SER A 52 8.95 -27.85 6.51
N PHE A 53 8.19 -28.51 7.39
CA PHE A 53 8.76 -29.39 8.41
C PHE A 53 9.70 -30.43 7.78
N SER A 54 9.33 -31.00 6.63
CA SER A 54 10.15 -31.97 5.89
C SER A 54 11.50 -31.39 5.46
N ARG A 55 11.56 -30.10 5.07
CA ARG A 55 12.81 -29.43 4.71
C ARG A 55 13.72 -29.26 5.93
N VAL A 56 13.16 -28.83 7.06
CA VAL A 56 13.91 -28.69 8.33
C VAL A 56 14.41 -30.06 8.81
N ALA A 57 13.54 -31.07 8.79
CA ALA A 57 13.87 -32.43 9.19
C ALA A 57 14.97 -33.02 8.30
N ASN A 58 14.89 -32.84 6.98
CA ASN A 58 15.93 -33.31 6.08
C ASN A 58 17.26 -32.58 6.31
N ALA A 59 17.22 -31.26 6.50
CA ALA A 59 18.41 -30.46 6.78
C ALA A 59 19.13 -30.88 8.07
N THR A 60 18.41 -31.43 9.06
CA THR A 60 19.01 -31.92 10.33
C THR A 60 19.26 -33.43 10.33
N ALA A 61 19.18 -34.11 9.17
CA ALA A 61 19.23 -35.57 9.06
C ALA A 61 18.24 -36.27 10.02
N LEU A 62 16.97 -35.84 9.96
CA LEU A 62 15.87 -36.25 10.82
C LEU A 62 16.14 -36.03 12.31
N PHE A 63 16.72 -34.87 12.66
CA PHE A 63 17.11 -34.55 14.04
C PHE A 63 18.09 -35.57 14.64
N SER A 64 19.03 -36.06 13.82
CA SER A 64 20.04 -37.04 14.25
C SER A 64 20.82 -36.54 15.48
N PRO A 65 21.08 -37.41 16.48
CA PRO A 65 21.94 -37.08 17.61
C PRO A 65 23.34 -36.58 17.21
N ASP A 66 23.88 -37.05 16.08
CA ASP A 66 25.20 -36.63 15.57
C ASP A 66 25.22 -35.16 15.09
N ASN A 67 24.03 -34.62 14.80
CA ASN A 67 23.84 -33.22 14.45
C ASN A 67 23.49 -32.35 15.66
N LYS A 68 23.34 -32.91 16.86
CA LYS A 68 23.04 -32.14 18.07
C LYS A 68 24.26 -31.32 18.49
N LEU A 69 24.05 -30.01 18.64
CA LEU A 69 25.06 -29.07 19.13
C LEU A 69 25.00 -28.89 20.65
N GLY A 70 23.81 -28.95 21.24
CA GLY A 70 23.66 -28.77 22.69
C GLY A 70 22.21 -28.66 23.16
N VAL A 71 22.05 -28.46 24.48
CA VAL A 71 20.77 -28.19 25.15
C VAL A 71 20.97 -27.03 26.13
N GLY A 72 20.06 -26.07 26.15
CA GLY A 72 20.07 -24.95 27.10
C GLY A 72 18.73 -24.24 27.20
N GLY A 73 18.72 -22.98 27.66
CA GLY A 73 17.50 -22.17 27.77
C GLY A 73 16.76 -21.89 26.45
N PHE A 74 17.42 -22.17 25.32
CA PHE A 74 16.86 -22.08 23.96
C PHE A 74 16.31 -23.42 23.46
N GLY A 75 16.34 -24.49 24.26
CA GLY A 75 15.96 -25.84 23.85
C GLY A 75 17.12 -26.63 23.24
N VAL A 76 16.79 -27.59 22.38
CA VAL A 76 17.77 -28.44 21.68
C VAL A 76 18.19 -27.77 20.37
N VAL A 77 19.49 -27.67 20.13
CA VAL A 77 20.05 -27.05 18.92
C VAL A 77 20.69 -28.12 18.05
N TYR A 78 20.39 -28.09 16.74
CA TYR A 78 20.93 -29.01 15.73
C TYR A 78 21.69 -28.23 14.65
N LYS A 79 22.78 -28.80 14.13
CA LYS A 79 23.48 -28.30 12.93
C LYS A 79 22.76 -28.79 11.67
N GLY A 80 22.85 -28.00 10.61
CA GLY A 80 22.49 -28.45 9.26
C GLY A 80 23.54 -29.44 8.72
N SER A 81 23.08 -30.43 7.97
CA SER A 81 23.91 -31.30 7.14
C SER A 81 24.22 -30.62 5.81
N ASN A 82 25.48 -30.67 5.39
CA ASN A 82 25.94 -30.22 4.06
C ASN A 82 25.65 -31.27 2.99
#